data_AF-A0A4R3KX01-F1
#
_entry.id   AF-A0A4R3KX01-F1
#
_cell.length_a   1.000
_cell.length_b   1.000
_cell.length_c   1.000
_cell.angle_alpha   90.00
_cell.angle_beta   90.00
_cell.angle_gamma   90.00
#
_symmetry.space_group_name_H-M   'P 1'
#
loop_
_entity.id
_entity.type
_entity.pdbx_description
1 polymer ?
#
loop_
_entity_poly.entity_id
_entity_poly.type
_entity_poly.pdbx_seq_one_letter_code
_entity_poly.pdbx_strand_id
1 'polypeptide(L)'
;MVIDVNQVKAYNTLLYATLRSLLGDFSKKEQHLKGDKYISGGYVESKLIIPDTDELHNPLPQKRINFRGNQHADAFKDILALLKEKNIPVILIQAPTSEAYLSSIGNEEEIDRYFSSFPGVPYYNFNKLISLNDSCFFDVHHLNHRGVSLFNNALIRKLPALQLAANAGRHR
;
A
#
# COMPACT_ATOMS: atom_id res chain seq x y z
N MET A 1 24.91 -9.69 5.91
CA MET A 1 25.72 -8.56 6.45
C MET A 1 25.83 -7.46 5.40
N VAL A 2 26.20 -6.21 5.77
CA VAL A 2 26.28 -5.08 4.83
C VAL A 2 27.17 -5.38 3.61
N ILE A 3 28.23 -6.16 3.84
CA ILE A 3 29.18 -6.63 2.82
C ILE A 3 28.48 -7.56 1.80
N ASP A 4 27.54 -8.39 2.26
CA ASP A 4 26.80 -9.32 1.40
C ASP A 4 25.75 -8.61 0.55
N VAL A 5 25.22 -7.46 1.02
CA VAL A 5 24.21 -6.66 0.31
C VAL A 5 24.86 -5.74 -0.72
N ASN A 6 26.12 -5.35 -0.50
CA ASN A 6 26.97 -4.57 -1.40
C ASN A 6 26.28 -3.35 -2.08
N GLN A 7 25.51 -2.58 -1.31
CA GLN A 7 24.89 -1.35 -1.79
C GLN A 7 25.43 -0.13 -1.05
N VAL A 8 25.68 0.95 -1.80
CA VAL A 8 26.22 2.22 -1.27
C VAL A 8 25.39 2.77 -0.10
N LYS A 9 24.07 2.61 -0.13
CA LYS A 9 23.17 3.03 0.95
C LYS A 9 23.40 2.23 2.24
N ALA A 10 23.66 0.93 2.12
CA ALA A 10 23.93 0.08 3.27
C ALA A 10 25.27 0.44 3.95
N TYR A 11 26.30 0.77 3.16
CA TYR A 11 27.57 1.28 3.67
C TYR A 11 27.42 2.65 4.33
N ASN A 12 26.65 3.57 3.73
CA ASN A 12 26.36 4.87 4.31
C ASN A 12 25.66 4.74 5.67
N THR A 13 24.66 3.86 5.76
CA THR A 13 23.97 3.57 7.03
C THR A 13 24.90 2.95 8.07
N LEU A 14 25.80 2.02 7.66
CA LEU A 14 26.78 1.42 8.57
C LEU A 14 27.77 2.47 9.10
N LEU A 15 28.28 3.33 8.22
CA LEU A 15 29.18 4.42 8.60
C LEU A 15 28.50 5.39 9.57
N TYR A 16 27.27 5.82 9.24
CA TYR A 16 26.47 6.68 10.11
C TYR A 16 26.22 6.03 11.49
N ALA A 17 25.80 4.76 11.52
CA ALA A 17 25.54 4.03 12.76
C ALA A 17 26.81 3.86 13.61
N THR A 18 27.95 3.59 12.96
CA THR A 18 29.26 3.46 13.63
C THR A 18 29.68 4.79 14.24
N LEU A 19 29.59 5.89 13.49
CA LEU A 19 29.91 7.23 13.98
C LEU A 19 28.98 7.65 15.12
N ARG A 20 27.67 7.39 15.02
CA ARG A 20 26.69 7.66 16.09
C ARG A 20 27.00 6.88 17.36
N SER A 21 27.40 5.62 17.24
CA SER A 21 27.76 4.77 18.38
C SER A 21 29.00 5.29 19.11
N LEU A 22 30.01 5.75 18.35
CA LEU A 22 31.28 6.22 18.90
C LEU A 22 31.24 7.64 19.47
N LEU A 23 30.48 8.53 18.84
CA LEU A 23 30.53 9.96 19.12
C LEU A 23 29.26 10.48 19.83
N GLY A 24 28.29 9.60 20.07
CA GLY A 24 27.02 9.95 20.71
C GLY A 24 25.94 10.41 19.72
N ASP A 25 24.72 10.57 20.23
CA ASP A 25 23.55 10.86 19.41
C ASP A 25 23.50 12.34 19.00
N PHE A 26 23.90 12.63 17.76
CA PHE A 26 23.77 13.98 17.16
C PHE A 26 22.41 14.24 16.51
N SER A 27 21.51 13.26 16.53
CA SER A 27 20.18 13.46 15.94
C SER A 27 19.34 14.37 16.84
N LYS A 28 18.77 15.43 16.25
CA LYS A 28 17.56 16.01 16.84
C LYS A 28 16.57 14.85 16.94
N LYS A 29 16.13 14.50 18.14
CA LYS A 29 15.00 13.58 18.32
C LYS A 29 13.93 14.01 17.33
N GLU A 30 13.53 13.12 16.43
CA GLU A 30 12.39 13.35 15.56
C GLU A 30 11.27 13.84 16.46
N GLN A 31 10.85 15.09 16.25
CA GLN A 31 9.64 15.57 16.89
C GLN A 31 8.57 14.63 16.37
N HIS A 32 8.07 13.75 17.24
CA HIS A 32 6.77 13.12 16.97
C HIS A 32 5.86 14.27 16.57
N LEU A 33 5.32 14.20 15.36
CA LEU A 33 4.35 15.19 14.91
C LEU A 33 3.32 15.30 16.02
N LYS A 34 3.19 16.51 16.58
CA LYS A 34 2.45 16.79 17.82
C LYS A 34 0.99 16.32 17.64
N GLY A 35 0.68 15.07 18.00
CA GLY A 35 -0.66 14.51 17.78
C GLY A 35 -0.73 13.04 17.40
N ASP A 36 0.36 12.40 16.98
CA ASP A 36 0.33 10.97 16.65
C ASP A 36 0.23 10.10 17.90
N LYS A 37 -0.69 9.13 17.87
CA LYS A 37 -0.94 8.19 18.96
C LYS A 37 -0.81 6.77 18.45
N TYR A 38 0.16 6.04 18.98
CA TYR A 38 0.22 4.59 18.76
C TYR A 38 -0.99 3.93 19.41
N ILE A 39 -1.72 3.13 18.64
CA ILE A 39 -2.84 2.33 19.14
C ILE A 39 -2.40 0.87 19.24
N SER A 40 -2.65 0.28 20.42
CA SER A 40 -2.39 -1.13 20.68
C SER A 40 -3.13 -1.99 19.64
N GLY A 41 -2.37 -2.81 18.91
CA GLY A 41 -2.86 -3.51 17.71
C GLY A 41 -2.02 -3.24 16.46
N GLY A 42 -1.01 -2.35 16.55
CA GLY A 42 0.03 -2.24 15.52
C GLY A 42 -0.17 -1.11 14.51
N TYR A 43 -0.94 -0.07 14.83
CA TYR A 43 -1.11 1.08 13.96
C TYR A 43 -0.90 2.41 14.70
N VAL A 44 -0.53 3.44 13.94
CA VAL A 44 -0.41 4.82 14.43
C VAL A 44 -1.62 5.60 13.96
N GLU A 45 -2.32 6.20 14.90
CA GLU A 45 -3.40 7.15 14.63
C GLU A 45 -2.81 8.56 14.64
N SER A 46 -2.77 9.21 13.49
CA SER A 46 -2.47 10.64 13.40
C SER A 46 -3.75 11.45 13.65
N LYS A 47 -3.63 12.59 14.32
CA LYS A 47 -4.75 13.53 14.41
C LYS A 47 -5.22 13.86 12.99
N LEU A 48 -6.54 13.84 12.81
CA LEU A 48 -7.21 14.27 11.58
C LEU A 48 -6.84 15.72 11.30
N ILE A 49 -5.79 15.93 10.50
CA ILE A 49 -5.62 17.12 9.73
C ILE A 49 -6.49 16.84 8.50
N ILE A 50 -7.72 17.37 8.51
CA ILE A 50 -8.49 17.41 7.27
C ILE A 50 -7.64 18.27 6.34
N PRO A 51 -7.07 17.69 5.29
CA PRO A 51 -6.22 18.47 4.43
C PRO A 51 -7.17 19.38 3.67
N ASP A 52 -7.06 20.68 3.90
CA ASP A 52 -7.47 21.68 2.90
C ASP A 52 -6.42 21.66 1.79
N THR A 53 -6.14 20.48 1.25
CA THR A 53 -5.14 20.29 0.21
C THR A 53 -5.83 20.43 -1.11
N ASP A 54 -5.38 21.42 -1.86
CA ASP A 54 -5.68 21.62 -3.27
C ASP A 54 -5.67 20.32 -4.09
N GLU A 55 -4.86 19.32 -3.74
CA GLU A 55 -4.73 18.06 -4.47
C GLU A 55 -5.97 17.15 -4.46
N LEU A 56 -6.82 17.24 -3.42
CA LEU A 56 -8.06 16.46 -3.38
C LEU A 56 -9.17 17.09 -4.24
N HIS A 57 -9.14 18.42 -4.40
CA HIS A 57 -10.19 19.16 -5.11
C HIS A 57 -9.80 19.56 -6.54
N ASN A 58 -8.50 19.66 -6.84
CA ASN A 58 -8.01 20.06 -8.16
C ASN A 58 -7.68 18.83 -9.03
N PRO A 59 -7.99 18.90 -10.34
CA PRO A 59 -7.56 17.86 -11.27
C PRO A 59 -6.05 17.67 -11.25
N LEU A 60 -5.61 16.46 -10.97
CA LEU A 60 -4.20 16.10 -11.04
C LEU A 60 -3.75 15.92 -12.51
N PRO A 61 -2.46 16.13 -12.82
CA PRO A 61 -1.92 15.85 -14.14
C PRO A 61 -2.17 14.40 -14.56
N GLN A 62 -2.67 14.22 -15.78
CA GLN A 62 -2.90 12.90 -16.35
C GLN A 62 -1.58 12.13 -16.44
N LYS A 63 -1.60 10.89 -15.97
CA LYS A 63 -0.45 9.99 -16.00
C LYS A 63 -0.86 8.58 -16.43
N ARG A 64 0.11 7.85 -16.98
CA ARG A 64 0.01 6.42 -17.20
C ARG A 64 0.99 5.72 -16.27
N ILE A 65 0.51 4.69 -15.58
CA ILE A 65 1.36 3.89 -14.72
C ILE A 65 1.99 2.80 -15.58
N ASN A 66 3.31 2.86 -15.75
CA ASN A 66 4.08 1.78 -16.37
C ASN A 66 4.63 0.85 -15.27
N PHE A 67 3.98 -0.30 -15.10
CA PHE A 67 4.37 -1.30 -14.12
C PHE A 67 4.99 -2.55 -14.78
N ARG A 68 4.94 -2.69 -16.11
CA ARG A 68 5.41 -3.92 -16.79
C ARG A 68 6.92 -3.90 -16.97
N GLY A 69 7.57 -5.03 -16.72
CA GLY A 69 9.00 -5.22 -16.97
C GLY A 69 9.91 -4.37 -16.10
N ASN A 70 9.41 -3.89 -14.94
CA ASN A 70 10.23 -3.23 -13.95
C ASN A 70 10.48 -4.17 -12.75
N GLN A 71 11.48 -3.82 -11.95
CA GLN A 71 11.89 -4.57 -10.76
C GLN A 71 10.75 -4.82 -9.76
N HIS A 72 9.74 -3.94 -9.70
CA HIS A 72 8.61 -4.08 -8.77
C HIS A 72 7.64 -5.16 -9.23
N ALA A 73 7.35 -5.24 -10.54
CA ALA A 73 6.51 -6.30 -11.08
C ALA A 73 7.17 -7.66 -11.02
N ASP A 74 8.49 -7.74 -11.15
CA ASP A 74 9.20 -9.01 -11.01
C ASP A 74 9.24 -9.46 -9.55
N ALA A 75 9.58 -8.56 -8.61
CA ALA A 75 9.48 -8.87 -7.17
C ALA A 75 8.07 -9.28 -6.75
N PHE A 76 7.03 -8.65 -7.32
CA PHE A 76 5.64 -9.04 -7.06
C PHE A 76 5.33 -10.47 -7.51
N LYS A 77 5.79 -10.87 -8.71
CA LYS A 77 5.62 -12.25 -9.20
C LYS A 77 6.38 -13.25 -8.32
N ASP A 78 7.59 -12.90 -7.88
CA ASP A 78 8.40 -13.76 -7.01
C ASP A 78 7.69 -13.99 -5.66
N ILE A 79 7.06 -12.95 -5.10
CA ILE A 79 6.24 -13.06 -3.89
C ILE A 79 5.05 -14.01 -4.13
N LEU A 80 4.33 -13.86 -5.24
CA LEU A 80 3.21 -14.75 -5.55
C LEU A 80 3.65 -16.20 -5.74
N ALA A 81 4.79 -16.44 -6.39
CA ALA A 81 5.36 -17.76 -6.58
C ALA A 81 5.74 -18.39 -5.23
N LEU A 82 6.40 -17.63 -4.35
CA LEU A 82 6.76 -18.06 -2.99
C LEU A 82 5.53 -18.44 -2.16
N LEU A 83 4.48 -17.62 -2.20
CA LEU A 83 3.23 -17.89 -1.46
C LEU A 83 2.53 -19.13 -2.00
N LYS A 84 2.55 -19.33 -3.33
CA LYS A 84 2.02 -20.53 -3.98
C LYS A 84 2.78 -21.79 -3.57
N GLU A 85 4.12 -21.76 -3.60
CA GLU A 85 4.97 -22.87 -3.17
C GLU A 85 4.65 -23.31 -1.73
N LYS A 86 4.37 -22.32 -0.87
CA LYS A 86 3.98 -22.55 0.54
C LYS A 86 2.50 -22.93 0.72
N ASN A 87 1.73 -23.09 -0.35
CA ASN A 87 0.30 -23.38 -0.32
C ASN A 87 -0.53 -22.35 0.47
N ILE A 88 -0.08 -21.09 0.48
CA ILE A 88 -0.74 -19.99 1.17
C ILE A 88 -1.80 -19.40 0.23
N PRO A 89 -3.08 -19.36 0.65
CA PRO A 89 -4.12 -18.69 -0.13
C PRO A 89 -3.84 -17.18 -0.21
N VAL A 90 -3.93 -16.62 -1.41
CA VAL A 90 -3.66 -15.21 -1.67
C VAL A 90 -4.88 -14.56 -2.30
N ILE A 91 -5.12 -13.31 -1.92
CA ILE A 91 -6.12 -12.44 -2.51
C ILE A 91 -5.46 -11.10 -2.74
N LEU A 92 -5.65 -10.54 -3.93
CA LEU A 92 -5.13 -9.22 -4.28
C LEU A 92 -6.24 -8.20 -4.06
N ILE A 93 -5.89 -7.14 -3.33
CA ILE A 93 -6.81 -6.05 -3.01
C ILE A 93 -6.12 -4.75 -3.41
N GLN A 94 -6.76 -3.99 -4.31
CA GLN A 94 -6.43 -2.58 -4.50
C GLN A 94 -7.31 -1.77 -3.56
N ALA A 95 -6.67 -1.07 -2.62
CA ALA A 95 -7.36 -0.17 -1.68
C ALA A 95 -7.95 1.05 -2.41
N PRO A 96 -9.00 1.68 -1.85
CA PRO A 96 -9.54 2.92 -2.40
C PRO A 96 -8.51 4.06 -2.39
N THR A 97 -8.50 4.85 -3.45
CA THR A 97 -7.80 6.13 -3.59
C THR A 97 -8.81 7.24 -3.87
N SER A 98 -8.40 8.51 -3.78
CA SER A 98 -9.33 9.61 -4.05
C SER A 98 -9.80 9.62 -5.51
N GLU A 99 -10.93 10.27 -5.77
CA GLU A 99 -11.45 10.43 -7.14
C GLU A 99 -10.51 11.27 -7.99
N ALA A 100 -9.93 12.33 -7.43
CA ALA A 100 -8.90 13.14 -8.08
C ALA A 100 -7.68 12.29 -8.50
N TYR A 101 -7.28 11.32 -7.69
CA TYR A 101 -6.22 10.39 -8.07
C TYR A 101 -6.65 9.45 -9.18
N LEU A 102 -7.80 8.78 -9.00
CA LEU A 102 -8.27 7.75 -9.91
C LEU A 102 -8.47 8.33 -11.31
N SER A 103 -9.09 9.51 -11.39
CA SER A 103 -9.29 10.24 -12.63
C SER A 103 -7.99 10.70 -13.31
N SER A 104 -6.87 10.77 -12.58
CA SER A 104 -5.55 11.07 -13.16
C SER A 104 -4.91 9.87 -13.88
N ILE A 105 -5.43 8.66 -13.69
CA ILE A 105 -4.83 7.43 -14.23
C ILE A 105 -5.46 7.07 -15.59
N GLY A 106 -4.75 7.38 -16.67
CA GLY A 106 -5.23 7.12 -18.04
C GLY A 106 -5.20 5.65 -18.48
N ASN A 107 -4.81 4.71 -17.61
CA ASN A 107 -4.73 3.28 -17.94
C ASN A 107 -5.22 2.34 -16.81
N GLU A 108 -6.23 2.76 -16.04
CA GLU A 108 -6.81 1.95 -14.95
C GLU A 108 -7.25 0.55 -15.41
N GLU A 109 -7.95 0.44 -16.54
CA GLU A 109 -8.41 -0.85 -17.07
C GLU A 109 -7.26 -1.79 -17.47
N GLU A 110 -6.10 -1.25 -17.84
CA GLU A 110 -4.91 -2.05 -18.12
C GLU A 110 -4.32 -2.63 -16.84
N ILE A 111 -4.32 -1.83 -15.78
CA ILE A 111 -3.86 -2.22 -14.44
C ILE A 111 -4.76 -3.33 -13.89
N ASP A 112 -6.08 -3.13 -13.94
CA ASP A 112 -7.05 -4.12 -13.48
C ASP A 112 -6.92 -5.44 -14.24
N ARG A 113 -6.81 -5.40 -15.58
CA ARG A 113 -6.62 -6.60 -16.40
C ARG A 113 -5.33 -7.34 -16.05
N TYR A 114 -4.27 -6.62 -15.72
CA TYR A 114 -3.01 -7.24 -15.32
C TYR A 114 -3.18 -8.00 -13.99
N PHE A 115 -3.69 -7.35 -12.95
CA PHE A 115 -3.83 -7.99 -11.64
C PHE A 115 -4.91 -9.09 -11.63
N SER A 116 -5.94 -9.00 -12.47
CA SER A 116 -6.92 -10.08 -12.64
C SER A 116 -6.40 -11.27 -13.45
N SER A 117 -5.25 -11.14 -14.13
CA SER A 117 -4.71 -12.21 -14.99
C SER A 117 -3.96 -13.31 -14.23
N PHE A 118 -3.65 -13.11 -12.95
CA PHE A 118 -2.90 -14.08 -12.15
C PHE A 118 -3.78 -15.31 -11.84
N PRO A 119 -3.39 -16.51 -12.30
CA PRO A 119 -4.23 -17.69 -12.20
C PRO A 119 -4.38 -18.14 -10.74
N GLY A 120 -5.63 -18.40 -10.33
CA GLY A 120 -5.94 -18.86 -8.98
C GLY A 120 -5.81 -17.81 -7.88
N VAL A 121 -5.51 -16.55 -8.23
CA VAL A 121 -5.40 -15.44 -7.28
C VAL A 121 -6.49 -14.42 -7.58
N PRO A 122 -7.58 -14.38 -6.80
CA PRO A 122 -8.65 -13.43 -7.05
C PRO A 122 -8.21 -11.99 -6.74
N TYR A 123 -8.69 -11.06 -7.56
CA TYR A 123 -8.35 -9.64 -7.49
C TYR A 123 -9.60 -8.77 -7.29
N TYR A 124 -9.52 -7.82 -6.36
CA TYR A 124 -10.62 -6.92 -6.02
C TYR A 124 -10.13 -5.47 -5.99
N ASN A 125 -10.66 -4.66 -6.89
CA ASN A 125 -10.45 -3.22 -6.90
C ASN A 125 -11.54 -2.52 -6.08
N PHE A 126 -11.21 -2.07 -4.86
CA PHE A 126 -12.19 -1.46 -3.99
C PHE A 126 -12.64 -0.06 -4.44
N ASN A 127 -11.92 0.59 -5.36
CA ASN A 127 -12.43 1.81 -6.01
C ASN A 127 -13.73 1.55 -6.80
N LYS A 128 -13.93 0.31 -7.25
CA LYS A 128 -15.14 -0.12 -7.98
C LYS A 128 -16.20 -0.77 -7.10
N LEU A 129 -15.86 -1.11 -5.86
CA LEU A 129 -16.73 -1.84 -4.94
C LEU A 129 -17.35 -0.96 -3.86
N ILE A 130 -16.70 0.16 -3.53
CA ILE A 130 -17.19 1.15 -2.57
C ILE A 130 -16.93 2.55 -3.10
N SER A 131 -17.81 3.48 -2.76
CA SER A 131 -17.62 4.89 -3.01
C SER A 131 -17.27 5.58 -1.69
N LEU A 132 -16.16 6.31 -1.68
CA LEU A 132 -15.69 7.12 -0.57
C LEU A 132 -15.60 8.56 -1.05
N ASN A 133 -16.05 9.50 -0.21
CA ASN A 133 -15.87 10.92 -0.47
C ASN A 133 -14.50 11.41 0.03
N ASP A 134 -14.08 12.60 -0.40
CA ASP A 134 -12.76 13.17 -0.08
C ASP A 134 -12.49 13.28 1.42
N SER A 135 -13.55 13.46 2.24
CA SER A 135 -13.43 13.47 3.70
C SER A 135 -12.99 12.13 4.32
N CYS A 136 -12.83 11.08 3.51
CA CYS A 136 -12.30 9.79 3.89
C CYS A 136 -10.78 9.66 3.67
N PHE A 137 -10.11 10.70 3.18
CA PHE A 137 -8.70 10.67 2.79
C PHE A 137 -7.84 11.67 3.58
N PHE A 138 -6.56 11.35 3.76
CA PHE A 138 -5.50 12.25 4.24
C PHE A 138 -4.75 12.91 3.08
N ASP A 139 -4.69 12.25 1.94
CA ASP A 139 -4.19 12.78 0.68
C ASP A 139 -4.79 11.92 -0.45
N VAL A 140 -4.36 12.18 -1.68
CA VAL A 140 -4.89 11.49 -2.87
C VAL A 140 -4.64 9.97 -2.89
N HIS A 141 -3.77 9.43 -2.02
CA HIS A 141 -3.43 7.99 -1.94
C HIS A 141 -3.84 7.33 -0.61
N HIS A 142 -3.94 8.07 0.48
CA HIS A 142 -4.05 7.51 1.82
C HIS A 142 -5.41 7.79 2.46
N LEU A 143 -6.05 6.73 2.95
CA LEU A 143 -7.29 6.83 3.72
C LEU A 143 -7.02 7.40 5.12
N ASN A 144 -7.94 8.22 5.61
CA ASN A 144 -7.99 8.60 7.01
C ASN A 144 -8.76 7.59 7.85
N HIS A 145 -8.85 7.81 9.17
CA HIS A 145 -9.53 6.87 10.08
C HIS A 145 -10.97 6.55 9.65
N ARG A 146 -11.71 7.55 9.15
CA ARG A 146 -13.07 7.35 8.62
C ARG A 146 -13.05 6.46 7.39
N GLY A 147 -12.15 6.74 6.44
CA GLY A 147 -11.99 5.94 5.22
C GLY A 147 -11.59 4.50 5.51
N VAL A 148 -10.63 4.27 6.40
CA VAL A 148 -10.21 2.95 6.87
C VAL A 148 -11.37 2.19 7.51
N SER A 149 -12.17 2.86 8.35
CA SER A 149 -13.34 2.23 8.98
C SER A 149 -14.36 1.74 7.96
N LEU A 150 -14.64 2.54 6.92
CA LEU A 150 -15.56 2.17 5.85
C LEU A 150 -15.00 1.04 4.97
N PHE A 151 -13.72 1.14 4.59
CA PHE A 151 -13.02 0.11 3.83
C PHE A 151 -12.98 -1.23 4.58
N ASN A 152 -12.58 -1.23 5.85
CA ASN A 152 -12.51 -2.43 6.68
C ASN A 152 -13.88 -3.11 6.81
N ASN A 153 -14.94 -2.34 7.05
CA ASN A 153 -16.29 -2.88 7.10
C ASN A 153 -16.71 -3.52 5.77
N ALA A 154 -16.36 -2.92 4.64
CA ALA A 154 -16.61 -3.50 3.32
C ALA A 154 -15.79 -4.78 3.08
N LEU A 155 -14.51 -4.76 3.45
CA LEU A 155 -13.62 -5.91 3.33
C LEU A 155 -14.09 -7.09 4.17
N ILE A 156 -14.43 -6.87 5.45
CA ILE A 156 -14.93 -7.91 6.36
C ILE A 156 -16.17 -8.59 5.79
N ARG A 157 -17.11 -7.82 5.23
CA ARG A 157 -18.31 -8.40 4.58
C ARG A 157 -17.96 -9.27 3.37
N LYS A 158 -16.84 -9.00 2.68
CA LYS A 158 -16.38 -9.79 1.54
C LYS A 158 -15.55 -11.00 1.97
N LEU A 159 -14.85 -10.96 3.11
CA LEU A 159 -13.90 -11.99 3.57
C LEU A 159 -14.40 -13.45 3.45
N PRO A 160 -15.65 -13.81 3.79
CA PRO A 160 -16.12 -15.19 3.61
C PRO A 160 -16.11 -15.65 2.15
N ALA A 161 -16.60 -14.81 1.22
CA ALA A 161 -16.59 -15.11 -0.21
C ALA A 161 -15.16 -15.10 -0.78
N LEU A 162 -14.32 -14.19 -0.28
CA LEU A 162 -12.91 -14.07 -0.60
C LEU A 162 -12.13 -15.33 -0.21
N GLN A 163 -12.34 -15.86 0.99
CA GLN A 163 -11.72 -17.10 1.46
C GLN A 163 -12.15 -18.32 0.63
N LEU A 164 -13.43 -18.43 0.27
CA LEU A 164 -13.91 -19.50 -0.60
C LEU A 164 -13.25 -19.45 -1.98
N ALA A 165 -13.13 -18.26 -2.59
CA ALA A 165 -12.47 -18.08 -3.87
C ALA A 165 -10.97 -18.44 -3.81
N ALA A 166 -10.26 -18.02 -2.76
CA ALA A 166 -8.85 -18.33 -2.57
C ALA A 166 -8.61 -19.85 -2.35
N ASN A 167 -9.54 -20.53 -1.68
CA ASN A 167 -9.45 -21.97 -1.43
C ASN A 167 -9.81 -22.81 -2.66
N ALA A 168 -10.75 -22.36 -3.51
CA ALA A 168 -11.13 -23.06 -4.74
C ALA A 168 -9.97 -23.17 -5.76
N GLY A 169 -9.01 -22.24 -5.70
CA GLY A 169 -7.78 -22.28 -6.50
C GLY A 169 -6.80 -23.40 -6.14
N ARG A 170 -7.00 -24.13 -5.03
CA ARG A 170 -6.13 -25.25 -4.61
C ARG A 170 -6.31 -26.54 -5.40
N HIS A 171 -7.43 -26.70 -6.12
CA HIS A 171 -7.80 -27.95 -6.78
C HIS A 171 -7.58 -27.94 -8.30
N ARG A 172 -6.78 -27.00 -8.81
CA ARG A 172 -6.44 -26.90 -10.24
C ARG A 172 -4.94 -26.82 -10.45
#